data_AF-A0A2J6R8C7-F1
#
_entry.id   AF-A0A2J6R8C7-F1
#
_cell.length_a   1.000
_cell.length_b   1.000
_cell.length_c   1.000
_cell.angle_alpha   90.00
_cell.angle_beta   90.00
_cell.angle_gamma   90.00
#
_symmetry.space_group_name_H-M   'P 1'
#
loop_
_entity.id
_entity.type
_entity.pdbx_description
1 polymer ?
#
loop_
_entity_poly.entity_id
_entity_poly.type
_entity_poly.pdbx_seq_one_letter_code
_entity_poly.pdbx_strand_id
1 'polypeptide(L)'
;MKILEAQSATLTNYEVYTHLMDQRARYAKKEMQGRRPGNLETVVKELLEYFHEAPSPLGSKPFPYNEHTIRTLFDRLRPYDFTKAEFLMILNLRPIKPENLNTIVEEMEGRFPGEELQREICEIIAEVLGKPDGEAERHAMSENAIEARKELERQGENVEIE
;
A
#
# COMPACT_ATOMS: atom_id res chain seq x y z
N MET A 1 21.95 -23.29 -3.27
CA MET A 1 21.14 -22.58 -2.28
C MET A 1 20.01 -23.51 -1.86
N LYS A 2 19.68 -23.61 -0.56
CA LYS A 2 18.51 -24.36 -0.06
C LYS A 2 17.69 -23.44 0.83
N ILE A 3 16.36 -23.49 0.70
CA ILE A 3 15.43 -22.70 1.51
C ILE A 3 15.21 -23.47 2.82
N LEU A 4 15.45 -22.82 3.96
CA LEU A 4 15.21 -23.40 5.29
C LEU A 4 13.76 -23.18 5.73
N GLU A 5 13.25 -21.97 5.51
CA GLU A 5 11.91 -21.54 5.86
C GLU A 5 11.41 -20.63 4.73
N ALA A 6 10.24 -20.94 4.19
CA ALA A 6 9.67 -20.20 3.05
C ALA A 6 9.05 -18.86 3.49
N GLN A 7 8.45 -18.81 4.69
CA GLN A 7 7.77 -17.63 5.22
C GLN A 7 8.18 -17.40 6.67
N SER A 8 9.24 -16.63 6.88
CA SER A 8 9.73 -16.29 8.22
C SER A 8 9.02 -15.10 8.85
N ALA A 9 8.58 -14.14 8.04
CA ALA A 9 7.91 -12.93 8.52
C ALA A 9 6.99 -12.33 7.45
N THR A 10 5.96 -11.62 7.91
CA THR A 10 5.13 -10.72 7.11
C THR A 10 5.61 -9.30 7.32
N LEU A 11 5.82 -8.54 6.23
CA LEU A 11 6.30 -7.17 6.27
C LEU A 11 5.23 -6.24 5.69
N THR A 12 5.05 -5.09 6.31
CA THR A 12 4.19 -4.01 5.80
C THR A 12 4.85 -3.30 4.62
N ASN A 13 4.04 -2.69 3.75
CA ASN A 13 4.55 -1.85 2.66
C ASN A 13 5.43 -0.71 3.21
N TYR A 14 5.08 -0.18 4.39
CA TYR A 14 5.87 0.86 5.06
C TYR A 14 7.28 0.40 5.46
N GLU A 15 7.40 -0.79 6.05
CA GLU A 15 8.71 -1.35 6.43
C GLU A 15 9.57 -1.62 5.21
N VAL A 16 8.97 -2.20 4.15
CA VAL A 16 9.66 -2.44 2.88
C VAL A 16 10.11 -1.12 2.25
N TYR A 17 9.22 -0.13 2.17
CA TYR A 17 9.54 1.21 1.66
C TYR A 17 10.69 1.87 2.42
N THR A 18 10.63 1.84 3.75
CA THR A 18 11.67 2.43 4.63
C THR A 18 13.01 1.72 4.44
N HIS A 19 12.99 0.39 4.32
CA HIS A 19 14.17 -0.40 4.04
C HIS A 19 14.79 -0.04 2.68
N LEU A 20 13.97 0.07 1.63
CA LEU A 20 14.44 0.42 0.28
C LEU A 20 15.02 1.85 0.23
N MET A 21 14.41 2.80 0.93
CA MET A 21 14.90 4.16 1.06
C MET A 21 16.24 4.22 1.79
N ASP A 22 16.38 3.53 2.92
CA ASP A 22 17.65 3.43 3.65
C ASP A 22 18.73 2.75 2.81
N GLN A 23 18.40 1.65 2.12
CA GLN A 23 19.33 1.01 1.18
C GLN A 23 19.81 2.00 0.11
N ARG A 24 18.90 2.74 -0.54
CA ARG A 24 19.24 3.74 -1.55
C ARG A 24 20.18 4.82 -0.98
N ALA A 25 19.92 5.31 0.23
CA ALA A 25 20.76 6.30 0.89
C ALA A 25 22.16 5.76 1.21
N ARG A 26 22.28 4.51 1.67
CA ARG A 26 23.57 3.85 1.96
C ARG A 26 24.43 3.70 0.70
N TYR A 27 23.82 3.31 -0.42
CA TYR A 27 24.53 3.17 -1.69
C TYR A 27 24.90 4.52 -2.31
N ALA A 28 24.12 5.58 -2.09
CA ALA A 28 24.48 6.92 -2.55
C ALA A 28 25.70 7.50 -1.79
N LYS A 29 25.89 7.13 -0.51
CA LYS A 29 26.99 7.62 0.33
C LYS A 29 28.31 6.87 0.14
N LYS A 30 28.27 5.61 -0.28
CA LYS A 30 29.48 4.85 -0.61
C LYS A 30 29.82 5.09 -2.08
N GLU A 31 31.08 5.36 -2.40
CA GLU A 31 31.64 5.37 -3.78
C GLU A 31 31.57 3.98 -4.49
N MET A 32 30.63 3.12 -4.11
CA MET A 32 30.34 1.82 -4.72
C MET A 32 29.23 1.92 -5.78
N GLN A 33 29.23 2.99 -6.58
CA GLN A 33 28.31 3.15 -7.71
C GLN A 33 28.39 2.00 -8.72
N GLY A 34 29.53 1.30 -8.83
CA GLY A 34 29.75 0.26 -9.83
C GLY A 34 29.35 -1.18 -9.43
N ARG A 35 28.74 -1.40 -8.26
CA ARG A 35 28.60 -2.77 -7.70
C ARG A 35 27.15 -3.25 -7.52
N ARG A 36 26.16 -2.48 -7.98
CA ARG A 36 24.76 -2.89 -7.91
C ARG A 36 24.40 -3.70 -9.16
N PRO A 37 23.87 -4.92 -9.01
CA PRO A 37 23.30 -5.64 -10.15
C PRO A 37 22.16 -4.81 -10.77
N GLY A 38 22.19 -4.60 -12.09
CA GLY A 38 21.21 -3.74 -12.76
C GLY A 38 19.76 -4.20 -12.55
N ASN A 39 19.53 -5.50 -12.46
CA ASN A 39 18.22 -6.08 -12.15
C ASN A 39 17.69 -5.67 -10.77
N LEU A 40 18.57 -5.56 -9.75
CA LEU A 40 18.16 -5.07 -8.44
C LEU A 40 17.75 -3.60 -8.49
N GLU A 41 18.45 -2.79 -9.28
CA GLU A 41 18.13 -1.37 -9.43
C GLU A 41 16.76 -1.17 -10.09
N THR A 42 16.46 -1.93 -11.15
CA THR A 42 15.15 -1.94 -11.79
C THR A 42 14.03 -2.27 -10.80
N VAL A 43 14.14 -3.40 -10.08
CA VAL A 43 13.10 -3.83 -9.13
C VAL A 43 12.91 -2.80 -8.01
N VAL A 44 14.00 -2.22 -7.48
CA VAL A 44 13.89 -1.20 -6.44
C VAL A 44 13.22 0.07 -6.98
N LYS A 45 13.52 0.48 -8.20
CA LYS A 45 12.90 1.64 -8.83
C LYS A 45 11.40 1.42 -9.03
N GLU A 46 11.01 0.30 -9.65
CA GLU A 46 9.60 -0.05 -9.91
C GLU A 46 8.78 -0.18 -8.62
N LEU A 47 9.33 -0.80 -7.56
CA LEU A 47 8.65 -0.90 -6.27
C LEU A 47 8.44 0.46 -5.62
N LEU A 48 9.41 1.37 -5.73
CA LEU A 48 9.26 2.72 -5.19
C LEU A 48 8.24 3.54 -6.00
N GLU A 49 8.19 3.36 -7.32
CA GLU A 49 7.15 3.94 -8.17
C GLU A 49 5.77 3.44 -7.76
N TYR A 50 5.60 2.12 -7.59
CA TYR A 50 4.37 1.51 -7.08
C TYR A 50 3.94 2.08 -5.72
N PHE A 51 4.86 2.24 -4.77
CA PHE A 51 4.52 2.82 -3.47
C PHE A 51 4.10 4.29 -3.54
N HIS A 52 4.54 5.03 -4.56
CA HIS A 52 4.18 6.45 -4.74
C HIS A 52 2.94 6.66 -5.60
N GLU A 53 2.50 5.65 -6.34
CA GLU A 53 1.31 5.71 -7.19
C GLU A 53 0.03 5.82 -6.34
N ALA A 54 -0.85 6.77 -6.66
CA ALA A 54 -2.14 6.86 -5.98
C ALA A 54 -3.03 5.66 -6.39
N PRO A 55 -3.79 5.04 -5.47
CA PRO A 55 -4.19 5.54 -4.15
C PRO A 55 -3.29 5.09 -2.98
N SER A 56 -2.04 4.66 -3.22
CA SER A 56 -1.14 4.20 -2.17
C SER A 56 -1.00 5.22 -1.02
N PRO A 57 -1.12 4.80 0.24
CA PRO A 57 -0.93 5.69 1.38
C PRO A 57 0.48 6.32 1.42
N LEU A 58 1.48 5.59 0.92
CA LEU A 58 2.89 6.02 0.94
C LEU A 58 3.20 7.12 -0.11
N GLY A 59 2.32 7.31 -1.10
CA GLY A 59 2.39 8.40 -2.08
C GLY A 59 1.78 9.72 -1.57
N SER A 60 1.01 9.68 -0.48
CA SER A 60 0.31 10.86 0.05
C SER A 60 1.30 11.91 0.58
N LYS A 61 1.00 13.20 0.36
CA LYS A 61 1.79 14.33 0.87
C LYS A 61 0.92 15.22 1.76
N PRO A 62 1.35 15.56 3.00
CA PRO A 62 2.59 15.14 3.66
C PRO A 62 2.62 13.62 3.92
N PHE A 63 3.84 13.06 4.00
CA PHE A 63 4.02 11.61 4.21
C PHE A 63 3.34 11.19 5.52
N PRO A 64 2.37 10.26 5.48
CA PRO A 64 1.47 10.06 6.62
C PRO A 64 2.08 9.22 7.75
N TYR A 65 3.11 8.42 7.45
CA TYR A 65 3.59 7.38 8.38
C TYR A 65 4.90 7.74 9.07
N ASN A 66 5.08 7.23 10.27
CA ASN A 66 6.30 7.33 11.05
C ASN A 66 6.54 6.02 11.83
N GLU A 67 7.67 5.93 12.53
CA GLU A 67 8.08 4.74 13.28
C GLU A 67 7.06 4.33 14.37
N HIS A 68 6.27 5.28 14.89
CA HIS A 68 5.25 5.02 15.89
C HIS A 68 3.88 4.69 15.29
N THR A 69 3.65 4.93 13.99
CA THR A 69 2.35 4.74 13.34
C THR A 69 1.79 3.33 13.53
N ILE A 70 2.62 2.30 13.30
CA ILE A 70 2.20 0.89 13.47
C ILE A 70 1.77 0.63 14.91
N ARG A 71 2.57 1.07 15.88
CA ARG A 71 2.28 0.88 17.31
C ARG A 71 1.01 1.60 17.74
N THR A 72 0.88 2.87 17.36
CA THR A 72 -0.29 3.69 17.68
C THR A 72 -1.55 3.09 17.08
N LEU A 73 -1.51 2.67 15.81
CA LEU A 73 -2.66 2.03 15.17
C LEU A 73 -3.01 0.71 15.85
N PHE A 74 -2.00 -0.10 16.18
CA PHE A 74 -2.20 -1.38 16.87
C PHE A 74 -2.89 -1.18 18.23
N ASP A 75 -2.41 -0.23 19.04
CA ASP A 75 -2.98 0.06 20.35
C ASP A 75 -4.42 0.59 20.25
N ARG A 76 -4.72 1.40 19.22
CA ARG A 76 -6.06 1.95 18.97
C ARG A 76 -7.05 0.92 18.43
N LEU A 77 -6.60 -0.01 17.59
CA LEU A 77 -7.44 -1.04 16.98
C LEU A 77 -7.53 -2.33 17.82
N ARG A 78 -6.75 -2.43 18.90
CA ARG A 78 -6.74 -3.58 19.81
C ARG A 78 -8.13 -4.03 20.31
N PRO A 79 -9.10 -3.14 20.59
CA PRO A 79 -10.42 -3.54 21.06
C PRO A 79 -11.25 -4.33 20.03
N TYR A 80 -10.95 -4.20 18.74
CA TYR A 80 -11.74 -4.76 17.64
C TYR A 80 -11.25 -6.13 17.16
N ASP A 81 -10.23 -6.70 17.80
CA ASP A 81 -9.70 -8.06 17.56
C ASP A 81 -9.48 -8.39 16.06
N PHE A 82 -8.73 -7.52 15.37
CA PHE A 82 -8.29 -7.77 14.01
C PHE A 82 -7.23 -8.87 13.95
N THR A 83 -7.32 -9.73 12.93
CA THR A 83 -6.26 -10.70 12.66
C THR A 83 -4.99 -9.99 12.18
N LYS A 84 -3.83 -10.66 12.28
CA LYS A 84 -2.57 -10.09 11.77
C LYS A 84 -2.63 -9.75 10.29
N ALA A 85 -3.35 -10.56 9.49
CA ALA A 85 -3.50 -10.33 8.06
C ALA A 85 -4.40 -9.12 7.78
N GLU A 86 -5.53 -8.98 8.49
CA GLU A 86 -6.40 -7.81 8.38
C GLU A 86 -5.68 -6.54 8.77
N PHE A 87 -4.95 -6.56 9.87
CA PHE A 87 -4.15 -5.43 10.34
C PHE A 87 -3.08 -5.02 9.32
N LEU A 88 -2.39 -6.00 8.72
CA LEU A 88 -1.43 -5.77 7.63
C LEU A 88 -2.10 -5.07 6.44
N MET A 89 -3.29 -5.54 6.05
CA MET A 89 -4.05 -4.95 4.93
C MET A 89 -4.57 -3.55 5.26
N ILE A 90 -5.02 -3.29 6.48
CA ILE A 90 -5.43 -1.96 6.95
C ILE A 90 -4.26 -0.97 6.83
N LEU A 91 -3.05 -1.37 7.24
CA LEU A 91 -1.85 -0.53 7.10
C LEU A 91 -1.47 -0.28 5.64
N ASN A 92 -1.61 -1.29 4.78
CA ASN A 92 -1.19 -1.18 3.38
C ASN A 92 -2.20 -0.41 2.51
N LEU A 93 -3.50 -0.55 2.78
CA LEU A 93 -4.57 0.01 1.95
C LEU A 93 -5.26 1.24 2.55
N ARG A 94 -5.15 1.48 3.86
CA ARG A 94 -5.78 2.60 4.57
C ARG A 94 -7.28 2.73 4.25
N PRO A 95 -8.12 1.76 4.65
CA PRO A 95 -9.56 1.82 4.43
C PRO A 95 -10.19 2.93 5.31
N ILE A 96 -10.61 4.02 4.69
CA ILE A 96 -11.26 5.17 5.37
C ILE A 96 -12.79 5.16 5.27
N LYS A 97 -13.36 4.19 4.56
CA LYS A 97 -14.80 4.04 4.41
C LYS A 97 -15.21 2.60 4.73
N PRO A 98 -16.42 2.38 5.28
CA PRO A 98 -16.89 1.04 5.62
C PRO A 98 -16.86 0.06 4.44
N GLU A 99 -17.13 0.53 3.21
CA GLU A 99 -17.12 -0.34 2.03
C GLU A 99 -15.71 -0.86 1.73
N ASN A 100 -14.68 -0.04 1.95
CA ASN A 100 -13.28 -0.45 1.79
C ASN A 100 -12.83 -1.37 2.93
N LEU A 101 -13.37 -1.19 4.13
CA LEU A 101 -13.07 -2.07 5.25
C LEU A 101 -13.69 -3.45 5.05
N ASN A 102 -14.87 -3.52 4.42
CA ASN A 102 -15.57 -4.77 4.08
C ASN A 102 -14.79 -5.64 3.10
N THR A 103 -13.96 -5.06 2.24
CA THR A 103 -13.09 -5.85 1.35
C THR A 103 -11.91 -6.51 2.07
N ILE A 104 -11.61 -6.10 3.30
CA ILE A 104 -10.50 -6.61 4.11
C ILE A 104 -10.99 -7.59 5.18
N VAL A 105 -12.16 -7.30 5.78
CA VAL A 105 -12.70 -8.05 6.92
C VAL A 105 -13.75 -9.03 6.45
N GLU A 106 -13.51 -10.32 6.66
CA GLU A 106 -14.51 -11.35 6.40
C GLU A 106 -15.69 -11.25 7.38
N GLU A 107 -16.91 -11.45 6.86
CA GLU A 107 -18.17 -11.37 7.63
C GLU A 107 -18.29 -10.07 8.45
N MET A 108 -17.95 -8.93 7.84
CA MET A 108 -17.87 -7.63 8.52
C MET A 108 -19.12 -7.28 9.35
N GLU A 109 -20.32 -7.51 8.83
CA GLU A 109 -21.56 -7.21 9.55
C GLU A 109 -21.77 -8.12 10.77
N GLY A 110 -21.24 -9.36 10.71
CA GLY A 110 -21.30 -10.29 11.83
C GLY A 110 -20.33 -9.93 12.96
N ARG A 111 -19.13 -9.44 12.62
CA ARG A 111 -18.10 -9.05 13.59
C ARG A 111 -18.27 -7.64 14.15
N PHE A 112 -18.67 -6.71 13.30
CA PHE A 112 -18.84 -5.30 13.61
C PHE A 112 -20.26 -4.86 13.23
N PRO A 113 -21.27 -5.24 14.01
CA PRO A 113 -22.66 -4.94 13.69
C PRO A 113 -22.93 -3.44 13.80
N GLY A 114 -23.57 -2.90 12.77
CA GLY A 114 -24.01 -1.50 12.72
C GLY A 114 -22.97 -0.53 12.14
N GLU A 115 -23.47 0.36 11.30
CA GLU A 115 -22.67 1.35 10.55
C GLU A 115 -21.86 2.29 11.45
N GLU A 116 -22.36 2.60 12.66
CA GLU A 116 -21.68 3.49 13.60
C GLU A 116 -20.33 2.94 14.07
N LEU A 117 -20.27 1.64 14.39
CA LEU A 117 -19.04 0.98 14.83
C LEU A 117 -18.03 0.88 13.67
N GLN A 118 -18.53 0.54 12.48
CA GLN A 118 -17.72 0.47 11.27
C GLN A 118 -17.14 1.83 10.90
N ARG A 119 -17.92 2.90 11.09
CA ARG A 119 -17.47 4.28 10.89
C ARG A 119 -16.43 4.70 11.93
N GLU A 120 -16.63 4.36 13.21
CA GLU A 120 -15.66 4.62 14.28
C GLU A 120 -14.28 3.99 13.97
N ILE A 121 -14.26 2.73 13.51
CA ILE A 121 -13.02 2.06 13.10
C ILE A 121 -12.35 2.82 11.94
N CYS A 122 -13.13 3.18 10.91
CA CYS A 122 -12.63 3.95 9.77
C CYS A 122 -12.09 5.33 10.20
N GLU A 123 -12.73 5.99 11.17
CA GLU A 123 -12.30 7.26 11.74
C GLU A 123 -10.96 7.10 12.47
N ILE A 124 -10.79 6.09 13.30
CA ILE A 124 -9.50 5.78 13.96
C ILE A 124 -8.39 5.57 12.92
N ILE A 125 -8.68 4.82 11.86
CA ILE A 125 -7.73 4.58 10.77
C ILE A 125 -7.36 5.91 10.10
N ALA A 126 -8.33 6.75 9.78
CA ALA A 126 -8.09 8.06 9.17
C ALA A 126 -7.33 9.03 10.08
N GLU A 127 -7.55 8.98 11.40
CA GLU A 127 -6.83 9.79 12.40
C GLU A 127 -5.34 9.40 12.46
N VAL A 128 -5.04 8.11 12.47
CA VAL A 128 -3.66 7.61 12.65
C VAL A 128 -2.89 7.58 11.33
N LEU A 129 -3.53 7.19 10.23
CA LEU A 129 -2.92 7.01 8.91
C LEU A 129 -3.11 8.22 7.98
N GLY A 130 -3.78 9.26 8.46
CA GLY A 130 -4.11 10.45 7.69
C GLY A 130 -5.26 10.24 6.69
N LYS A 131 -5.81 11.34 6.17
CA LYS A 131 -6.83 11.31 5.12
C LYS A 131 -6.17 11.26 3.75
N PRO A 132 -6.67 10.45 2.81
CA PRO A 132 -6.20 10.47 1.44
C PRO A 132 -6.43 11.84 0.79
N ASP A 133 -5.53 12.21 -0.11
CA ASP A 133 -5.75 13.34 -1.00
C ASP A 133 -6.74 12.91 -2.10
N GLY A 134 -8.00 13.27 -1.89
CA GLY A 134 -9.07 12.91 -2.82
C GLY A 134 -8.89 13.49 -4.23
N GLU A 135 -8.11 14.56 -4.42
CA GLU A 135 -7.79 15.07 -5.76
C GLU A 135 -6.78 14.17 -6.47
N ALA A 136 -5.72 13.76 -5.77
CA ALA A 136 -4.72 12.84 -6.29
C ALA A 136 -5.33 11.47 -6.65
N GLU A 137 -6.22 10.94 -5.81
CA GLU A 137 -6.94 9.69 -6.11
C GLU A 137 -7.83 9.81 -7.35
N ARG A 138 -8.60 10.91 -7.47
CA ARG A 138 -9.44 11.14 -8.66
C ARG A 138 -8.62 11.27 -9.93
N HIS A 139 -7.48 11.94 -9.87
CA HIS A 139 -6.58 12.09 -11.01
C HIS A 139 -6.01 10.74 -11.45
N ALA A 140 -5.49 9.94 -10.51
CA ALA A 140 -4.95 8.62 -10.81
C ALA A 140 -6.02 7.66 -11.36
N MET A 141 -7.23 7.67 -10.80
CA MET A 141 -8.34 6.89 -11.37
C MET A 141 -8.67 7.31 -12.81
N SER A 142 -8.59 8.61 -13.12
CA SER A 142 -8.81 9.13 -14.47
C SER A 142 -7.68 8.72 -15.42
N GLU A 143 -6.41 8.82 -15.00
CA GLU A 143 -5.25 8.42 -15.81
C GLU A 143 -5.28 6.91 -16.10
N ASN A 144 -5.51 6.09 -15.08
CA ASN A 144 -5.59 4.63 -15.23
C ASN A 144 -6.75 4.22 -16.15
N ALA A 145 -7.89 4.92 -16.09
CA ALA A 145 -9.00 4.68 -17.00
C ALA A 145 -8.67 5.05 -18.46
N ILE A 146 -7.88 6.12 -18.68
CA ILE A 146 -7.42 6.53 -20.00
C ILE A 146 -6.41 5.52 -20.56
N GLU A 147 -5.46 5.06 -19.73
CA GLU A 147 -4.47 4.06 -20.14
C GLU A 147 -5.11 2.72 -20.47
N ALA A 148 -6.04 2.23 -19.65
CA ALA A 148 -6.78 1.00 -19.91
C ALA A 148 -7.56 1.07 -21.24
N ARG A 149 -8.17 2.22 -21.55
CA ARG A 149 -8.84 2.44 -22.85
C ARG A 149 -7.86 2.37 -24.02
N LYS A 150 -6.70 3.03 -23.91
CA LYS A 150 -5.65 3.00 -24.94
C LYS A 150 -5.04 1.62 -25.13
N GLU A 151 -4.97 0.79 -24.08
CA GLU A 151 -4.53 -0.61 -24.21
C GLU A 151 -5.58 -1.47 -24.92
N LEU A 152 -6.87 -1.29 -24.61
CA LEU A 152 -7.95 -1.99 -25.29
C LEU A 152 -8.00 -1.64 -26.79
N GLU A 153 -7.80 -0.37 -27.14
CA GLU A 153 -7.71 0.07 -28.54
C GLU A 153 -6.53 -0.58 -29.28
N ARG A 154 -5.34 -0.60 -28.65
CA ARG A 154 -4.15 -1.29 -29.22
C ARG A 154 -4.33 -2.80 -29.35
N GLN A 155 -5.08 -3.43 -28.45
CA GLN A 155 -5.39 -4.86 -28.52
C GLN A 155 -6.43 -5.16 -29.61
N GLY A 156 -7.42 -4.29 -29.83
CA GLY A 156 -8.39 -4.42 -30.92
C GLY A 156 -7.75 -4.27 -32.31
N GLU A 157 -6.87 -3.29 -32.48
CA GLU A 157 -6.15 -3.06 -33.75
C GLU A 157 -5.22 -4.22 -34.14
N ASN A 158 -4.66 -4.94 -33.16
CA ASN A 158 -3.83 -6.12 -33.44
C ASN A 158 -4.62 -7.36 -33.85
N VAL A 159 -5.93 -7.42 -33.57
CA VAL A 159 -6.80 -8.56 -33.92
C VAL A 159 -7.40 -8.40 -35.33
N GLU A 160 -7.47 -7.18 -35.87
CA GLU A 160 -7.99 -6.92 -37.24
C GLU A 160 -6.95 -7.11 -38.36
N ILE A 161 -5.68 -7.41 -38.02
CA ILE A 161 -4.57 -7.52 -38.99
C ILE A 161 -4.12 -8.99 -39.21
N GLU A 162 -4.68 -9.97 -38.51
CA GLU A 162 -4.50 -11.43 -38.76
C GLU A 162 -5.69 -12.04 -39.52
#